data_AF-A0A0C9RK61-F1
#
_entry.id   AF-A0A0C9RK61-F1
#
_cell.length_a   1.000
_cell.length_b   1.000
_cell.length_c   1.000
_cell.angle_alpha   90.00
_cell.angle_beta   90.00
_cell.angle_gamma   90.00
#
_symmetry.space_group_name_H-M   'P 1'
#
loop_
_entity.id
_entity.type
_entity.pdbx_description
1 polymer ?
#
loop_
_entity_poly.entity_id
_entity_poly.type
_entity_poly.pdbx_seq_one_letter_code
_entity_poly.pdbx_strand_id
1 'polypeptide(L)'
;MEKIRPGKFYEVAFKICPVLALIFSLLVTITTLYLNEGLSLIFIFISIQVYLNWYSICKISSNARTMRDNYTKNDNIASVAIRITQEEDSGTKLKYWYCEYCTCYTYRPTQHCRACKKCFHYRDHHCFFIGGCILQLNMGNFILICFYTSLACCYSSTIIGPHIYDSLSEIIGEKSSYINIFLNFCFPVAFARFLITGQGTCLFLIILFNSLISVSIVCFLYGSWKLFCCLSGKQRYYPHVARRVELKEIFGSYGIWNFIFPYNGLLGLGDLNGKYSGDGVK
;
A
#
# COMPACT_ATOMS: atom_id res chain seq x y z
N MET A 1 8.39 14.41 -28.42
CA MET A 1 8.93 13.78 -27.19
C MET A 1 8.55 12.31 -27.20
N GLU A 2 9.53 11.44 -27.43
CA GLU A 2 9.35 9.99 -27.50
C GLU A 2 8.94 9.45 -26.11
N LYS A 3 7.71 8.93 -25.99
CA LYS A 3 7.20 8.40 -24.71
C LYS A 3 7.99 7.15 -24.37
N ILE A 4 8.83 7.23 -23.33
CA ILE A 4 9.48 6.06 -22.72
C ILE A 4 8.37 5.08 -22.32
N ARG A 5 8.19 4.04 -23.14
CA ARG A 5 7.35 2.89 -22.80
C ARG A 5 7.91 2.33 -21.49
N PRO A 6 7.08 2.13 -20.45
CA PRO A 6 7.57 1.47 -19.25
C PRO A 6 8.16 0.13 -19.69
N GLY A 7 9.42 -0.14 -19.31
CA GLY A 7 10.09 -1.37 -19.73
C GLY A 7 9.29 -2.60 -19.30
N LYS A 8 9.37 -3.70 -20.06
CA LYS A 8 8.71 -4.99 -19.73
C LYS A 8 8.90 -5.40 -18.26
N PHE A 9 10.05 -5.06 -17.67
CA PHE A 9 10.36 -5.25 -16.25
C PHE A 9 9.32 -4.63 -15.29
N TYR A 10 8.88 -3.40 -15.58
CA TYR A 10 7.89 -2.68 -14.77
C TYR A 10 6.53 -3.39 -14.77
N GLU A 11 6.11 -3.93 -15.92
CA GLU A 11 4.84 -4.67 -16.04
C GLU A 11 4.88 -6.03 -15.31
N VAL A 12 6.03 -6.69 -15.33
CA VAL A 12 6.24 -7.98 -14.64
C VAL A 12 6.23 -7.78 -13.12
N ALA A 13 6.87 -6.72 -12.61
CA ALA A 13 6.94 -6.44 -11.17
C ALA A 13 5.55 -6.34 -10.52
N PHE A 14 4.56 -5.71 -11.17
CA PHE A 14 3.20 -5.58 -10.62
C PHE A 14 2.48 -6.91 -10.41
N LYS A 15 2.79 -7.93 -11.20
CA LYS A 15 2.15 -9.25 -11.08
C LYS A 15 2.86 -10.10 -10.03
N ILE A 16 4.18 -9.96 -9.93
CA ILE A 16 5.01 -10.79 -9.05
C ILE A 16 4.99 -10.29 -7.61
N CYS A 17 5.10 -8.98 -7.37
CA CYS A 17 5.20 -8.42 -6.03
C CYS A 17 4.05 -8.81 -5.08
N PRO A 18 2.76 -8.82 -5.50
CA PRO A 18 1.67 -9.27 -4.63
C PRO A 18 1.76 -10.74 -4.27
N VAL A 19 2.16 -11.58 -5.23
CA VAL A 19 2.36 -13.02 -5.00
C VAL A 19 3.51 -13.25 -4.02
N LEU A 20 4.63 -12.54 -4.19
CA LEU A 20 5.76 -12.63 -3.26
C LEU A 20 5.40 -12.15 -1.85
N ALA A 21 4.60 -11.09 -1.72
CA ALA A 21 4.13 -10.62 -0.42
C ALA A 21 3.25 -11.66 0.29
N LEU A 22 2.38 -12.36 -0.46
CA LEU A 22 1.58 -13.46 0.08
C LEU A 22 2.44 -14.65 0.49
N ILE A 23 3.40 -15.06 -0.34
CA ILE A 23 4.34 -16.14 -0.02
C ILE A 23 5.15 -15.79 1.23
N PHE A 24 5.65 -14.55 1.32
CA PHE A 24 6.38 -14.08 2.50
C PHE A 24 5.50 -14.12 3.75
N SER A 25 4.25 -13.64 3.67
CA SER A 25 3.32 -13.71 4.81
C SER A 25 3.05 -15.15 5.23
N LEU A 26 2.85 -16.07 4.29
CA LEU A 26 2.64 -17.49 4.59
C LEU A 26 3.87 -18.11 5.27
N LEU A 27 5.06 -17.81 4.76
CA LEU A 27 6.33 -18.25 5.35
C LEU A 27 6.46 -17.78 6.81
N VAL A 28 6.16 -16.51 7.08
CA VAL A 28 6.20 -15.93 8.42
C VAL A 28 5.18 -16.61 9.34
N THR A 29 3.93 -16.80 8.88
CA THR A 29 2.88 -17.46 9.66
C THR A 29 3.24 -18.92 9.98
N ILE A 30 3.73 -19.69 9.00
CA ILE A 30 4.15 -21.08 9.19
C ILE A 30 5.32 -21.17 10.16
N THR A 31 6.33 -20.30 10.01
CA THR A 31 7.49 -20.28 10.91
C THR A 31 7.07 -19.92 12.33
N THR A 32 6.19 -18.93 12.48
CA THR A 32 5.66 -18.52 13.80
C THR A 32 4.85 -19.65 14.44
N LEU A 33 4.00 -20.34 13.66
CA LEU A 33 3.24 -21.51 14.11
C LEU A 33 4.16 -22.64 14.57
N TYR A 34 5.21 -22.93 13.78
CA TYR A 34 6.17 -24.00 14.07
C TYR A 34 6.95 -23.72 15.37
N LEU A 35 7.46 -22.51 15.54
CA LEU A 35 8.28 -22.15 16.70
C LEU A 35 7.48 -21.99 17.99
N ASN A 36 6.25 -21.48 17.90
CA ASN A 36 5.40 -21.21 19.06
C ASN A 36 4.41 -22.36 19.37
N GLU A 37 4.51 -23.48 18.66
CA GLU A 37 3.61 -24.65 18.76
C GLU A 37 2.11 -24.30 18.67
N GLY A 38 1.78 -23.18 18.01
CA GLY A 38 0.43 -22.62 17.99
C GLY A 38 0.42 -21.13 17.62
N LEU A 39 -0.77 -20.64 17.24
CA LEU A 39 -0.99 -19.21 16.98
C LEU A 39 -1.85 -18.61 18.09
N SER A 40 -1.38 -17.51 18.68
CA SER A 40 -2.20 -16.76 19.64
C SER A 40 -3.40 -16.11 18.95
N LEU A 41 -4.48 -15.92 19.71
CA LEU A 41 -5.67 -15.20 19.24
C LEU A 41 -5.34 -13.79 18.76
N ILE A 42 -4.36 -13.13 19.39
CA ILE A 42 -3.90 -11.79 19.01
C ILE A 42 -3.25 -11.83 17.63
N PHE A 43 -2.38 -12.81 17.36
CA PHE A 43 -1.73 -12.93 16.05
C PHE A 43 -2.72 -13.28 14.93
N ILE A 44 -3.69 -14.14 15.22
CA ILE A 44 -4.79 -14.47 14.30
C ILE A 44 -5.59 -13.21 13.99
N PHE A 45 -5.97 -12.44 15.01
CA PHE A 45 -6.69 -11.18 14.83
C PHE A 45 -5.91 -10.19 13.96
N ILE A 46 -4.63 -9.96 14.26
CA ILE A 46 -3.77 -9.07 13.47
C ILE A 46 -3.69 -9.54 12.01
N SER A 47 -3.49 -10.84 11.79
CA SER A 47 -3.41 -11.44 10.45
C SER A 47 -4.71 -11.22 9.67
N ILE A 48 -5.87 -11.44 10.30
CA ILE A 48 -7.18 -11.16 9.71
C ILE A 48 -7.28 -9.69 9.30
N GLN A 49 -6.84 -8.74 10.14
CA GLN A 49 -6.88 -7.32 9.79
C GLN A 49 -6.02 -6.97 8.57
N VAL A 50 -4.83 -7.57 8.44
CA VAL A 50 -3.98 -7.39 7.25
C VAL A 50 -4.75 -7.79 5.98
N TYR A 51 -5.34 -8.98 5.97
CA TYR A 51 -6.04 -9.52 4.79
C TYR A 51 -7.38 -8.83 4.50
N LEU A 52 -8.14 -8.42 5.52
CA LEU A 52 -9.38 -7.67 5.33
C LEU A 52 -9.12 -6.29 4.71
N ASN A 53 -8.09 -5.58 5.18
CA ASN A 53 -7.70 -4.29 4.61
C ASN A 53 -7.12 -4.46 3.20
N TRP A 54 -6.31 -5.51 2.96
CA TRP A 54 -5.84 -5.86 1.62
C TRP A 54 -6.99 -6.06 0.64
N TYR A 55 -7.94 -6.92 1.00
CA TYR A 55 -9.13 -7.21 0.19
C TYR A 55 -9.94 -5.94 -0.08
N SER A 56 -10.16 -5.10 0.93
CA SER A 56 -10.88 -3.83 0.79
C SER A 56 -10.20 -2.89 -0.21
N ILE A 57 -8.86 -2.78 -0.18
CA ILE A 57 -8.11 -1.98 -1.14
C ILE A 57 -8.29 -2.51 -2.56
N CYS A 58 -8.13 -3.82 -2.77
CA CYS A 58 -8.29 -4.47 -4.08
C CYS A 58 -9.72 -4.31 -4.62
N LYS A 59 -10.74 -4.49 -3.76
CA LYS A 59 -12.16 -4.33 -4.10
C LYS A 59 -12.48 -2.89 -4.49
N ILE A 60 -12.06 -1.90 -3.69
CA ILE A 60 -12.28 -0.49 -4.01
C ILE A 60 -11.52 -0.11 -5.28
N SER A 61 -10.26 -0.52 -5.42
CA SER A 61 -9.44 -0.19 -6.59
C SER A 61 -10.01 -0.79 -7.88
N SER A 62 -10.56 -2.02 -7.85
CA SER A 62 -11.16 -2.64 -9.03
C SER A 62 -12.49 -1.96 -9.40
N ASN A 63 -13.33 -1.66 -8.40
CA ASN A 63 -14.67 -1.10 -8.61
C ASN A 63 -14.71 0.42 -8.83
N ALA A 64 -13.67 1.18 -8.44
CA ALA A 64 -13.66 2.64 -8.54
C ALA A 64 -13.95 3.10 -9.98
N ARG A 65 -15.05 3.81 -10.21
CA ARG A 65 -15.41 4.25 -11.57
C ARG A 65 -14.51 5.42 -11.99
N THR A 66 -14.18 5.48 -13.28
CA THR A 66 -13.58 6.68 -13.85
C THR A 66 -14.66 7.75 -13.93
N MET A 67 -14.45 8.90 -13.29
CA MET A 67 -15.24 10.11 -13.49
C MET A 67 -15.01 10.58 -14.93
N ARG A 68 -15.84 10.06 -15.85
CA ARG A 68 -15.98 10.59 -17.19
C ARG A 68 -17.13 11.58 -17.17
N ASP A 69 -16.91 12.76 -17.71
CA ASP A 69 -17.99 13.72 -17.84
C ASP A 69 -19.03 13.21 -18.84
N ASN A 70 -20.31 13.48 -18.59
CA ASN A 70 -21.40 13.09 -19.48
C ASN A 70 -21.24 13.68 -20.88
N TYR A 71 -20.59 14.85 -21.00
CA TYR A 71 -20.18 15.46 -22.27
C TYR A 71 -19.42 14.47 -23.17
N THR A 72 -18.43 13.75 -22.62
CA THR A 72 -17.58 12.83 -23.42
C THR A 72 -18.28 11.54 -23.87
N LYS A 73 -19.49 11.27 -23.37
CA LYS A 73 -20.19 10.02 -23.69
C LYS A 73 -20.91 10.10 -25.05
N ASN A 74 -21.33 11.30 -25.46
CA ASN A 74 -22.07 11.54 -26.70
C ASN A 74 -21.43 12.61 -27.61
N ASP A 75 -20.51 13.44 -27.11
CA ASP A 75 -19.91 14.52 -27.90
C ASP A 75 -18.56 14.11 -28.51
N ASN A 76 -18.26 14.63 -29.70
CA ASN A 76 -16.96 14.47 -30.33
C ASN A 76 -15.85 15.10 -29.48
N ILE A 77 -14.66 14.48 -29.46
CA ILE A 77 -13.50 14.98 -28.70
C ILE A 77 -13.19 16.45 -29.05
N ALA A 78 -13.36 16.83 -30.33
CA ALA A 78 -13.17 18.19 -30.80
C ALA A 78 -14.16 19.20 -30.18
N SER A 79 -15.44 18.83 -30.03
CA SER A 79 -16.44 19.72 -29.43
C SER A 79 -16.24 19.89 -27.92
N VAL A 80 -15.76 18.84 -27.23
CA VAL A 80 -15.37 18.94 -25.82
C VAL A 80 -14.13 19.84 -25.66
N ALA A 81 -13.13 19.68 -26.53
CA ALA A 81 -11.92 20.51 -26.52
C ALA A 81 -12.26 22.00 -26.68
N ILE A 82 -13.08 22.36 -27.66
CA ILE A 82 -13.48 23.75 -27.92
C ILE A 82 -14.16 24.37 -26.69
N ARG A 83 -15.05 23.64 -26.01
CA ARG A 83 -15.73 24.12 -24.81
C ARG A 83 -14.78 24.31 -23.62
N ILE A 84 -13.83 23.38 -23.44
CA ILE A 84 -12.80 23.52 -22.40
C ILE A 84 -11.92 24.74 -22.67
N THR A 85 -11.53 24.99 -23.92
CA THR A 85 -10.73 26.18 -24.29
C THR A 85 -11.51 27.48 -24.04
N GLN A 86 -12.84 27.49 -24.26
CA GLN A 86 -13.69 28.63 -23.91
C GLN A 86 -13.77 28.87 -22.38
N GLU A 87 -13.76 27.81 -21.56
CA GLU A 87 -13.72 27.90 -20.10
C GLU A 87 -12.31 28.25 -19.54
N GLU A 88 -11.25 28.06 -20.32
CA GLU A 88 -9.89 28.48 -19.95
C GLU A 88 -9.72 30.00 -20.05
N ASP A 89 -10.35 30.62 -21.06
CA ASP A 89 -10.25 32.06 -21.33
C ASP A 89 -11.00 32.91 -20.29
N SER A 90 -11.92 32.32 -19.52
CA SER A 90 -12.66 32.98 -18.43
C SER A 90 -11.88 33.03 -17.10
N GLY A 91 -10.60 32.62 -17.08
CA GLY A 91 -9.73 32.72 -15.90
C GLY A 91 -9.97 31.65 -14.83
N THR A 92 -10.83 30.67 -15.10
CA THR A 92 -11.02 29.50 -14.22
C THR A 92 -9.85 28.52 -14.32
N LYS A 93 -9.25 28.18 -13.18
CA LYS A 93 -8.17 27.18 -13.03
C LYS A 93 -8.54 25.90 -13.81
N LEU A 94 -7.74 25.52 -14.80
CA LEU A 94 -7.98 24.41 -15.75
C LEU A 94 -8.62 23.17 -15.07
N LYS A 95 -9.92 23.03 -15.27
CA LYS A 95 -10.79 22.07 -14.59
C LYS A 95 -10.60 20.63 -15.10
N TYR A 96 -10.13 20.50 -16.34
CA TYR A 96 -10.04 19.24 -17.06
C TYR A 96 -8.60 18.88 -17.45
N TRP A 97 -8.39 17.60 -17.76
CA TRP A 97 -7.14 17.05 -18.27
C TRP A 97 -7.46 15.92 -19.27
N TYR A 98 -6.73 15.90 -20.39
CA TYR A 98 -6.86 14.85 -21.41
C TYR A 98 -5.96 13.66 -21.11
N CYS A 99 -6.57 12.48 -20.98
CA CYS A 99 -5.85 11.22 -20.89
C CYS A 99 -5.54 10.68 -22.28
N GLU A 100 -4.28 10.69 -22.67
CA GLU A 100 -3.84 10.14 -23.96
C GLU A 100 -3.96 8.61 -24.04
N TYR A 101 -3.89 7.91 -22.89
CA TYR A 101 -4.00 6.44 -22.84
C TYR A 101 -5.44 5.95 -22.96
N CYS A 102 -6.38 6.67 -22.35
CA CYS A 102 -7.81 6.36 -22.40
C CYS A 102 -8.56 7.17 -23.47
N THR A 103 -7.82 8.02 -24.20
CA THR A 103 -8.33 8.92 -25.24
C THR A 103 -9.58 9.69 -24.83
N CYS A 104 -9.59 10.25 -23.62
CA CYS A 104 -10.75 10.95 -23.08
C CYS A 104 -10.36 12.12 -22.16
N TYR A 105 -11.21 13.15 -22.10
CA TYR A 105 -11.11 14.20 -21.11
C TYR A 105 -11.65 13.73 -19.76
N THR A 106 -10.96 14.10 -18.68
CA THR A 106 -11.35 13.78 -17.30
C THR A 106 -11.15 15.00 -16.41
N TYR A 107 -11.88 15.05 -15.30
CA TYR A 107 -11.81 16.13 -14.33
C TYR A 107 -10.54 16.03 -13.46
N ARG A 108 -9.83 17.13 -13.20
CA ARG A 108 -8.70 17.12 -12.25
C ARG A 108 -9.21 16.87 -10.82
N PRO A 109 -8.49 16.11 -9.97
CA PRO A 109 -7.13 15.60 -10.13
C PRO A 109 -7.08 14.13 -10.62
N THR A 110 -7.91 13.73 -11.58
CA THR A 110 -7.87 12.37 -12.15
C THR A 110 -6.51 12.07 -12.78
N GLN A 111 -6.00 10.87 -12.55
CA GLN A 111 -4.71 10.42 -13.09
C GLN A 111 -4.81 8.99 -13.64
N HIS A 112 -4.14 8.75 -14.77
CA HIS A 112 -4.04 7.42 -15.36
C HIS A 112 -3.04 6.53 -14.62
N CYS A 113 -3.47 5.33 -14.25
CA CYS A 113 -2.59 4.26 -13.79
C CYS A 113 -2.23 3.35 -14.95
N ARG A 114 -0.96 3.31 -15.36
CA ARG A 114 -0.48 2.40 -16.41
C ARG A 114 -0.63 0.92 -16.03
N ALA A 115 -0.42 0.59 -14.75
CA ALA A 115 -0.51 -0.78 -14.24
C ALA A 115 -1.93 -1.33 -14.32
N CYS A 116 -2.92 -0.55 -13.85
CA CYS A 116 -4.33 -0.93 -13.91
C CYS A 116 -5.01 -0.57 -15.24
N LYS A 117 -4.30 0.12 -16.15
CA LYS A 117 -4.81 0.63 -17.43
C LYS A 117 -6.12 1.41 -17.29
N LYS A 118 -6.20 2.24 -16.24
CA LYS A 118 -7.44 2.91 -15.80
C LYS A 118 -7.16 4.27 -15.20
N CYS A 119 -8.05 5.23 -15.48
CA CYS A 119 -8.05 6.55 -14.84
C CYS A 119 -8.79 6.52 -13.51
N PHE A 120 -8.13 7.02 -12.47
CA PHE A 120 -8.66 7.08 -11.11
C PHE A 120 -8.76 8.53 -10.63
N HIS A 121 -9.90 8.88 -10.06
CA HIS A 121 -10.09 10.15 -9.39
C HIS A 121 -9.42 10.12 -8.01
N TYR A 122 -8.79 11.22 -7.59
CA TYR A 122 -8.01 11.32 -6.35
C TYR A 122 -7.04 10.15 -6.12
N ARG A 123 -6.30 9.80 -7.17
CA ARG A 123 -5.26 8.77 -7.15
C ARG A 123 -4.02 9.26 -6.39
N ASP A 124 -3.48 8.44 -5.50
CA ASP A 124 -2.20 8.72 -4.84
C ASP A 124 -1.05 7.94 -5.51
N HIS A 125 -1.13 6.60 -5.51
CA HIS A 125 -0.15 5.74 -6.19
C HIS A 125 -0.73 4.35 -6.52
N HIS A 126 0.03 3.53 -7.24
CA HIS A 126 -0.23 2.10 -7.33
C HIS A 126 0.76 1.39 -6.41
N CYS A 127 0.27 0.60 -5.47
CA CYS A 127 1.11 -0.15 -4.56
C CYS A 127 1.45 -1.51 -5.18
N PHE A 128 2.73 -1.72 -5.51
CA PHE A 128 3.20 -2.97 -6.11
C PHE A 128 2.99 -4.17 -5.18
N PHE A 129 3.16 -3.98 -3.87
CA PHE A 129 2.99 -5.05 -2.90
C PHE A 129 1.54 -5.47 -2.78
N ILE A 130 0.58 -4.54 -2.82
CA ILE A 130 -0.85 -4.88 -2.73
C ILE A 130 -1.43 -5.32 -4.09
N GLY A 131 -0.86 -4.86 -5.20
CA GLY A 131 -1.40 -5.08 -6.54
C GLY A 131 -2.62 -4.20 -6.86
N GLY A 132 -2.79 -3.10 -6.12
CA GLY A 132 -3.95 -2.21 -6.22
C GLY A 132 -3.57 -0.73 -6.21
N CYS A 133 -4.48 0.11 -6.71
CA CYS A 133 -4.35 1.56 -6.61
C CYS A 133 -4.81 2.07 -5.24
N ILE A 134 -3.99 2.94 -4.66
CA ILE A 134 -4.34 3.69 -3.47
C ILE A 134 -4.98 5.01 -3.92
N LEU A 135 -6.19 5.22 -3.44
CA LEU A 135 -7.12 6.29 -3.74
C LEU A 135 -7.46 7.01 -2.43
N GLN A 136 -8.03 8.20 -2.51
CA GLN A 136 -8.59 8.86 -1.32
C GLN A 136 -9.59 7.94 -0.57
N LEU A 137 -10.45 7.23 -1.31
CA LEU A 137 -11.50 6.37 -0.75
C LEU A 137 -10.98 5.12 -0.01
N ASN A 138 -9.76 4.65 -0.29
CA ASN A 138 -9.17 3.49 0.40
C ASN A 138 -7.89 3.85 1.18
N MET A 139 -7.63 5.14 1.40
CA MET A 139 -6.45 5.62 2.12
C MET A 139 -6.41 5.11 3.57
N GLY A 140 -7.55 5.07 4.25
CA GLY A 140 -7.65 4.50 5.60
C GLY A 140 -7.23 3.03 5.64
N ASN A 141 -7.75 2.21 4.71
CA ASN A 141 -7.35 0.80 4.60
C ASN A 141 -5.84 0.65 4.33
N PHE A 142 -5.27 1.55 3.53
CA PHE A 142 -3.83 1.57 3.26
C PHE A 142 -3.00 1.87 4.51
N ILE A 143 -3.44 2.82 5.33
CA ILE A 143 -2.76 3.14 6.60
C ILE A 143 -2.89 1.97 7.59
N LEU A 144 -4.08 1.36 7.68
CA LEU A 144 -4.32 0.20 8.55
C LEU A 144 -3.50 -1.02 8.14
N ILE A 145 -3.40 -1.33 6.84
CA ILE A 145 -2.58 -2.48 6.42
C ILE A 145 -1.10 -2.26 6.77
N CYS A 146 -0.56 -1.05 6.63
CA CYS A 146 0.78 -0.71 7.09
C CYS A 146 0.94 -0.93 8.60
N PHE A 147 -0.03 -0.46 9.39
CA PHE A 147 -0.01 -0.62 10.85
C PHE A 147 -0.07 -2.10 11.27
N TYR A 148 -1.05 -2.87 10.78
CA TYR A 148 -1.20 -4.27 11.14
C TYR A 148 -0.06 -5.15 10.62
N THR A 149 0.51 -4.84 9.45
CA THR A 149 1.71 -5.55 8.96
C THR A 149 2.90 -5.31 9.87
N SER A 150 3.09 -4.06 10.35
CA SER A 150 4.15 -3.76 11.32
C SER A 150 3.94 -4.52 12.63
N LEU A 151 2.72 -4.56 13.17
CA LEU A 151 2.41 -5.34 14.36
C LEU A 151 2.62 -6.85 14.17
N ALA A 152 2.19 -7.42 13.04
CA ALA A 152 2.41 -8.82 12.71
C ALA A 152 3.90 -9.15 12.67
N CYS A 153 4.70 -8.29 12.04
CA CYS A 153 6.14 -8.46 11.95
C CYS A 153 6.80 -8.36 13.34
N CYS A 154 6.43 -7.38 14.16
CA CYS A 154 6.91 -7.27 15.53
C CYS A 154 6.59 -8.51 16.37
N TYR A 155 5.35 -9.02 16.26
CA TYR A 155 4.93 -10.24 16.97
C TYR A 155 5.78 -11.45 16.56
N SER A 156 5.93 -11.70 15.25
CA SER A 156 6.76 -12.81 14.78
C SER A 156 8.24 -12.63 15.17
N SER A 157 8.76 -11.40 15.19
CA SER A 157 10.11 -11.11 15.68
C SER A 157 10.29 -11.43 17.17
N THR A 158 9.28 -11.20 18.03
CA THR A 158 9.38 -11.56 19.46
C THR A 158 9.41 -13.06 19.69
N ILE A 159 8.83 -13.86 18.77
CA ILE A 159 8.90 -15.32 18.82
C ILE A 159 10.24 -15.81 18.26
N ILE A 160 10.67 -15.30 17.10
CA ILE A 160 11.89 -15.77 16.42
C ILE A 160 13.17 -15.38 17.18
N GLY A 161 13.19 -14.21 17.82
CA GLY A 161 14.38 -13.67 18.50
C GLY A 161 15.01 -14.61 19.53
N PRO A 162 14.24 -15.14 20.51
CA PRO A 162 14.73 -16.12 21.48
C PRO A 162 15.34 -17.37 20.84
N HIS A 163 14.69 -17.96 19.83
CA HIS A 163 15.24 -19.14 19.15
C HIS A 163 16.56 -18.87 18.41
N ILE A 164 16.72 -17.66 17.86
CA ILE A 164 17.99 -17.22 17.29
C ILE A 164 19.04 -17.11 18.39
N TYR A 165 18.70 -16.53 19.54
CA TYR A 165 19.63 -16.40 20.67
C TYR A 165 20.11 -17.76 21.17
N ASP A 166 19.20 -18.71 21.39
CA ASP A 166 19.53 -20.06 21.83
C ASP A 166 20.44 -20.76 20.81
N SER A 167 20.04 -20.75 19.52
CA SER A 167 20.82 -21.35 18.43
C SER A 167 22.20 -20.71 18.27
N LEU A 168 22.29 -19.39 18.44
CA LEU A 168 23.56 -18.66 18.35
C LEU A 168 24.42 -18.91 19.57
N SER A 169 23.86 -19.05 20.77
CA SER A 169 24.62 -19.34 22.00
C SER A 169 25.31 -20.71 21.94
N GLU A 170 24.72 -21.68 21.24
CA GLU A 170 25.33 -22.99 20.99
C GLU A 170 26.49 -22.92 19.98
N ILE A 171 26.38 -22.05 18.97
CA ILE A 171 27.38 -21.90 17.89
C ILE A 171 28.53 -20.96 18.33
N ILE A 172 28.20 -19.91 19.08
CA ILE A 172 29.12 -18.92 19.62
C ILE A 172 29.67 -19.44 20.95
N GLY A 173 30.52 -20.47 20.89
CA GLY A 173 31.45 -20.71 21.99
C GLY A 173 32.32 -19.47 22.25
N GLU A 174 32.86 -19.35 23.47
CA GLU A 174 33.54 -18.18 24.10
C GLU A 174 34.55 -17.34 23.25
N LYS A 175 34.89 -17.73 22.02
CA LYS A 175 35.90 -17.06 21.18
C LYS A 175 35.37 -16.30 19.96
N SER A 176 34.06 -16.15 19.77
CA SER A 176 33.55 -15.39 18.62
C SER A 176 33.68 -13.87 18.84
N SER A 177 34.37 -13.17 17.93
CA SER A 177 34.46 -11.70 17.93
C SER A 177 33.08 -11.05 17.70
N TYR A 178 32.82 -9.91 18.37
CA TYR A 178 31.63 -9.07 18.14
C TYR A 178 31.37 -8.76 16.66
N ILE A 179 32.43 -8.66 15.86
CA ILE A 179 32.35 -8.43 14.41
C ILE A 179 31.65 -9.59 13.70
N ASN A 180 31.94 -10.84 14.09
CA ASN A 180 31.30 -12.02 13.49
C ASN A 180 29.81 -12.10 13.84
N ILE A 181 29.45 -11.72 15.07
CA ILE A 181 28.05 -11.63 15.50
C ILE A 181 27.33 -10.55 14.68
N PHE A 182 27.90 -9.35 14.59
CA PHE A 182 27.31 -8.25 13.81
C PHE A 182 27.14 -8.62 12.32
N LEU A 183 28.14 -9.26 11.70
CA LEU A 183 28.07 -9.70 10.31
C LEU A 183 26.97 -10.75 10.07
N ASN A 184 26.62 -11.57 11.07
CA ASN A 184 25.48 -12.49 10.94
C ASN A 184 24.15 -11.75 10.85
N PHE A 185 23.99 -10.60 11.50
CA PHE A 185 22.76 -9.79 11.40
C PHE A 185 22.77 -8.83 10.20
N CYS A 186 23.88 -8.72 9.47
CA CYS A 186 23.94 -7.97 8.23
C CYS A 186 23.23 -8.75 7.10
N PHE A 187 22.05 -8.30 6.66
CA PHE A 187 21.21 -9.03 5.71
C PHE A 187 21.95 -9.54 4.46
N PRO A 188 22.74 -8.72 3.72
CA PRO A 188 23.48 -9.22 2.55
C PRO A 188 24.47 -10.33 2.88
N VAL A 189 25.14 -10.25 4.04
CA VAL A 189 26.12 -11.25 4.48
C VAL A 189 25.41 -12.54 4.92
N ALA A 190 24.34 -12.42 5.70
CA ALA A 190 23.51 -13.55 6.11
C ALA A 190 22.94 -14.30 4.90
N PHE A 191 22.41 -13.55 3.94
CA PHE A 191 21.84 -14.10 2.71
C PHE A 191 22.90 -14.78 1.84
N ALA A 192 24.07 -14.16 1.65
CA ALA A 192 25.19 -14.79 0.93
C ALA A 192 25.65 -16.09 1.61
N ARG A 193 25.77 -16.10 2.95
CA ARG A 193 26.12 -17.30 3.72
C ARG A 193 25.09 -18.41 3.53
N PHE A 194 23.80 -18.08 3.63
CA PHE A 194 22.71 -19.04 3.42
C PHE A 194 22.74 -19.67 2.01
N LEU A 195 23.03 -18.88 0.96
CA LEU A 195 23.14 -19.40 -0.40
C LEU A 195 24.36 -20.31 -0.60
N ILE A 196 25.46 -20.05 0.11
CA ILE A 196 26.71 -20.83 -0.01
C ILE A 196 26.64 -22.11 0.81
N THR A 197 26.21 -22.04 2.07
CA THR A 197 26.22 -23.20 2.97
C THR A 197 24.98 -24.06 2.80
N GLY A 198 23.86 -23.49 2.33
CA GLY A 198 22.61 -24.21 2.02
C GLY A 198 21.93 -24.90 3.21
N GLN A 199 22.55 -24.88 4.39
CA GLN A 199 22.16 -25.64 5.57
C GLN A 199 22.43 -24.81 6.81
N GLY A 200 21.35 -24.33 7.42
CA GLY A 200 21.40 -23.54 8.64
C GLY A 200 20.01 -23.00 8.95
N THR A 201 19.21 -23.77 9.69
CA THR A 201 17.95 -23.30 10.28
C THR A 201 18.16 -21.96 10.99
N CYS A 202 19.27 -21.82 11.72
CA CYS A 202 19.68 -20.55 12.34
C CYS A 202 19.87 -19.42 11.32
N LEU A 203 20.54 -19.64 10.18
CA LEU A 203 20.74 -18.61 9.16
C LEU A 203 19.41 -18.19 8.51
N PHE A 204 18.52 -19.15 8.26
CA PHE A 204 17.17 -18.87 7.79
C PHE A 204 16.41 -17.99 8.78
N LEU A 205 16.41 -18.33 10.07
CA LEU A 205 15.76 -17.53 11.12
C LEU A 205 16.34 -16.12 11.21
N ILE A 206 17.66 -15.97 11.10
CA ILE A 206 18.32 -14.65 11.10
C ILE A 206 17.89 -13.82 9.88
N ILE A 207 17.86 -14.39 8.68
CA ILE A 207 17.40 -13.68 7.47
C ILE A 207 15.92 -13.27 7.62
N LEU A 208 15.09 -14.18 8.13
CA LEU A 208 13.67 -13.91 8.37
C LEU A 208 13.49 -12.80 9.40
N PHE A 209 14.19 -12.84 10.53
CA PHE A 209 14.15 -11.82 11.58
C PHE A 209 14.56 -10.44 11.05
N ASN A 210 15.66 -10.35 10.30
CA ASN A 210 16.09 -9.09 9.68
C ASN A 210 15.06 -8.55 8.69
N SER A 211 14.46 -9.44 7.90
CA SER A 211 13.38 -9.08 6.95
C SER A 211 12.16 -8.54 7.68
N LEU A 212 11.75 -9.18 8.78
CA LEU A 212 10.61 -8.77 9.60
C LEU A 212 10.82 -7.40 10.25
N ILE A 213 12.00 -7.14 10.83
CA ILE A 213 12.33 -5.83 11.40
C ILE A 213 12.32 -4.74 10.31
N SER A 214 12.92 -5.02 9.15
CA SER A 214 12.93 -4.09 8.02
C SER A 214 11.53 -3.77 7.53
N VAL A 215 10.70 -4.78 7.29
CA VAL A 215 9.30 -4.62 6.86
C VAL A 215 8.50 -3.86 7.92
N SER A 216 8.69 -4.18 9.20
CA SER A 216 7.99 -3.49 10.29
C SER A 216 8.28 -1.99 10.31
N ILE A 217 9.57 -1.62 10.25
CA ILE A 217 9.99 -0.21 10.24
C ILE A 217 9.46 0.51 9.00
N VAL A 218 9.63 -0.08 7.81
CA VAL A 218 9.18 0.55 6.55
C VAL A 218 7.67 0.75 6.56
N CYS A 219 6.89 -0.25 6.98
CA CYS A 219 5.44 -0.14 7.06
C CYS A 219 5.00 0.90 8.11
N PHE A 220 5.60 0.89 9.30
CA PHE A 220 5.27 1.86 10.34
C PHE A 220 5.56 3.31 9.91
N LEU A 221 6.76 3.56 9.37
CA LEU A 221 7.16 4.88 8.91
C LEU A 221 6.32 5.34 7.72
N TYR A 222 6.07 4.46 6.74
CA TYR A 222 5.29 4.83 5.55
C TYR A 222 3.81 5.08 5.88
N GLY A 223 3.21 4.23 6.72
CA GLY A 223 1.84 4.42 7.20
C GLY A 223 1.69 5.70 8.01
N SER A 224 2.61 5.96 8.94
CA SER A 224 2.62 7.18 9.76
C SER A 224 2.84 8.44 8.91
N TRP A 225 3.74 8.38 7.93
CA TRP A 225 3.94 9.46 6.97
C TRP A 225 2.69 9.74 6.15
N LYS A 226 1.99 8.70 5.68
CA LYS A 226 0.73 8.87 4.94
C LYS A 226 -0.37 9.45 5.80
N LEU A 227 -0.50 9.02 7.04
CA LEU A 227 -1.43 9.62 8.00
C LEU A 227 -1.10 11.10 8.22
N PHE A 228 0.17 11.44 8.44
CA PHE A 228 0.63 12.82 8.59
C PHE A 228 0.31 13.68 7.36
N CYS A 229 0.55 13.17 6.14
CA CYS A 229 0.19 13.87 4.90
C CYS A 229 -1.32 14.15 4.82
N CYS A 230 -2.16 13.21 5.25
CA CYS A 230 -3.62 13.39 5.26
C CYS A 230 -4.06 14.47 6.25
N LEU A 231 -3.51 14.45 7.47
CA LEU A 231 -3.82 15.43 8.52
C LEU A 231 -3.28 16.83 8.21
N SER A 232 -2.14 16.90 7.54
CA SER A 232 -1.49 18.17 7.17
C SER A 232 -2.02 18.79 5.88
N GLY A 233 -2.83 18.06 5.10
CA GLY A 233 -3.32 18.51 3.81
C GLY A 233 -2.25 18.52 2.71
N LYS A 234 -1.21 17.69 2.84
CA LYS A 234 -0.09 17.57 1.89
C LYS A 234 -0.26 16.35 0.95
N GLN A 235 -1.48 16.02 0.57
CA GLN A 235 -1.77 14.87 -0.27
C GLN A 235 -1.43 15.17 -1.74
N ARG A 236 -0.89 14.17 -2.45
CA ARG A 236 -0.44 14.31 -3.84
C ARG A 236 -1.53 14.77 -4.80
N TYR A 237 -2.78 14.38 -4.55
CA TYR A 237 -3.91 14.69 -5.40
C TYR A 237 -4.52 16.08 -5.14
N TYR A 238 -4.02 16.85 -4.16
CA TYR A 238 -4.40 18.25 -3.94
C TYR A 238 -3.21 19.21 -4.13
N PRO A 239 -2.63 19.34 -5.34
CA PRO A 239 -1.38 20.07 -5.55
C PRO A 239 -1.48 21.59 -5.34
N HIS A 240 -2.69 22.17 -5.38
CA HIS A 240 -2.89 23.62 -5.34
C HIS A 240 -3.80 24.11 -4.22
N VAL A 241 -4.29 23.21 -3.37
CA VAL A 241 -5.19 23.53 -2.25
C VAL A 241 -4.87 22.55 -1.13
N ALA A 242 -4.19 22.99 -0.08
CA ALA A 242 -3.95 22.11 1.07
C ALA A 242 -5.27 21.80 1.77
N ARG A 243 -5.81 20.59 1.61
CA ARG A 243 -7.04 20.14 2.26
C ARG A 243 -6.71 19.16 3.38
N ARG A 244 -6.75 19.63 4.62
CA ARG A 244 -6.66 18.75 5.79
C ARG A 244 -7.87 17.82 5.81
N VAL A 245 -7.62 16.55 6.07
CA VAL A 245 -8.65 15.51 6.13
C VAL A 245 -8.75 15.04 7.58
N GLU A 246 -9.96 15.05 8.13
CA GLU A 246 -10.20 14.59 9.49
C GLU A 246 -10.05 13.07 9.61
N LEU A 247 -9.70 12.56 10.80
CA LEU A 247 -9.60 11.12 11.06
C LEU A 247 -10.91 10.38 10.70
N LYS A 248 -12.06 11.02 10.92
CA LYS A 248 -13.37 10.46 10.57
C LYS A 248 -13.58 10.33 9.06
N GLU A 249 -12.98 11.20 8.25
CA GLU A 249 -13.01 11.07 6.79
C GLU A 249 -12.02 9.99 6.31
N ILE A 250 -10.88 9.80 6.99
CA ILE A 250 -9.87 8.78 6.64
C ILE A 250 -10.35 7.37 6.97
N PHE A 251 -10.75 7.16 8.23
CA PHE A 251 -11.10 5.84 8.74
C PHE A 251 -12.59 5.56 8.66
N GLY A 252 -13.44 6.58 8.52
CA GLY A 252 -14.88 6.44 8.43
C GLY A 252 -15.65 6.87 9.68
N SER A 253 -16.98 6.92 9.55
CA SER A 253 -17.90 7.37 10.59
C SER A 253 -17.98 6.46 11.81
N TYR A 254 -17.60 5.18 11.68
CA TYR A 254 -17.66 4.19 12.76
C TYR A 254 -16.49 4.30 13.76
N GLY A 255 -15.57 5.27 13.59
CA GLY A 255 -14.52 5.56 14.56
C GLY A 255 -13.61 4.36 14.85
N ILE A 256 -13.48 3.98 16.13
CA ILE A 256 -12.62 2.87 16.57
C ILE A 256 -13.04 1.52 15.99
N TRP A 257 -14.32 1.35 15.65
CA TRP A 257 -14.81 0.11 15.05
C TRP A 257 -14.21 -0.15 13.67
N ASN A 258 -13.78 0.90 12.95
CA ASN A 258 -13.09 0.74 11.68
C ASN A 258 -11.66 0.21 11.81
N PHE A 259 -11.05 0.27 13.00
CA PHE A 259 -9.80 -0.43 13.28
C PHE A 259 -10.04 -1.94 13.46
N ILE A 260 -11.14 -2.32 14.12
CA ILE A 260 -11.48 -3.73 14.38
C ILE A 260 -12.09 -4.41 13.15
N PHE A 261 -12.82 -3.67 12.33
CA PHE A 261 -13.41 -4.19 11.11
C PHE A 261 -13.58 -3.06 10.11
N PRO A 262 -12.98 -3.11 8.91
CA PRO A 262 -13.02 -2.01 7.95
C PRO A 262 -14.39 -1.92 7.25
N TYR A 263 -15.43 -1.55 8.00
CA TYR A 263 -16.83 -1.49 7.54
C TYR A 263 -16.99 -0.66 6.27
N ASN A 264 -16.34 0.50 6.22
CA ASN A 264 -16.40 1.40 5.07
C ASN A 264 -15.78 0.78 3.80
N GLY A 265 -14.76 -0.07 3.95
CA GLY A 265 -14.13 -0.79 2.85
C GLY A 265 -14.92 -2.00 2.36
N LEU A 266 -15.58 -2.71 3.29
CA LEU A 266 -16.30 -3.95 3.03
C LEU A 266 -17.74 -3.74 2.56
N LEU A 267 -18.48 -2.85 3.23
CA LEU A 267 -19.90 -2.58 2.99
C LEU A 267 -20.15 -1.60 1.84
N GLY A 268 -19.11 -0.96 1.29
CA GLY A 268 -19.26 -0.07 0.14
C GLY A 268 -20.03 1.22 0.42
N LEU A 269 -20.28 1.56 1.69
CA LEU A 269 -21.00 2.77 2.11
C LEU A 269 -20.25 4.08 1.83
N GLY A 270 -19.05 4.01 1.23
CA GLY A 270 -18.29 5.15 0.76
C GLY A 270 -18.72 5.70 -0.60
N ASP A 271 -19.68 5.06 -1.28
CA ASP A 271 -20.38 5.64 -2.43
C ASP A 271 -21.86 5.80 -2.04
N LEU A 272 -22.50 6.92 -2.43
CA LEU A 272 -23.96 7.17 -2.57
C LEU A 272 -24.52 8.48 -2.00
N ASN A 273 -23.79 9.29 -1.24
CA ASN A 273 -24.24 10.67 -0.92
C ASN A 273 -23.32 11.71 -1.56
N GLY A 274 -23.37 11.84 -2.89
CA GLY A 274 -23.18 13.07 -3.70
C GLY A 274 -21.95 13.98 -3.51
N LYS A 275 -21.14 13.82 -2.46
CA LYS A 275 -20.18 14.82 -1.99
C LYS A 275 -18.85 14.80 -2.72
N TYR A 276 -18.53 13.72 -3.42
CA TYR A 276 -17.32 13.65 -4.26
C TYR A 276 -17.62 13.74 -5.76
N SER A 277 -18.90 13.84 -6.14
CA SER A 277 -19.38 13.91 -7.52
C SER A 277 -19.90 15.28 -7.97
N GLY A 278 -19.90 16.32 -7.13
CA GLY A 278 -20.42 17.61 -7.61
C GLY A 278 -20.32 18.84 -6.72
N ASP A 279 -20.01 18.75 -5.43
CA ASP A 279 -20.21 19.92 -4.56
C ASP A 279 -18.92 20.73 -4.32
N GLY A 280 -18.56 21.46 -5.36
CA GLY A 280 -17.66 22.62 -5.33
C GLY A 280 -18.10 23.73 -6.28
N VAL A 281 -19.34 23.70 -6.76
CA VAL A 281 -19.98 24.79 -7.50
C VAL A 281 -21.31 25.12 -6.82
N LYS A 282 -21.22 25.91 -5.76
CA LYS A 282 -22.20 26.95 -5.49
C LYS A 282 -21.45 28.27 -5.56
#